data_AF-A0A938MB94-F1
#
_entry.id   AF-A0A938MB94-F1
#
_cell.length_a   1.000
_cell.length_b   1.000
_cell.length_c   1.000
_cell.angle_alpha   90.00
_cell.angle_beta   90.00
_cell.angle_gamma   90.00
#
_symmetry.space_group_name_H-M   'P 1'
#
loop_
_entity.id
_entity.type
_entity.pdbx_description
1 polymer ?
#
loop_
_entity_poly.entity_id
_entity_poly.type
_entity_poly.pdbx_seq_one_letter_code
_entity_poly.pdbx_strand_id
1 'polypeptide(L)'
;MPDAITHLALVYPFRRLCPTRGQVAALYMGCILPDVCFKAFLYGFQSSIYFSEPTHSPLVLLAICYFFSLLFDVSERRRIFVILYLASVTHVLLDMLKNHLGQGVVPLLFPFSLRRYELSLFWPEDSVYVMLIALAAAAIVELALRVRIRQAKTAS
;
A
#
# COMPACT_ATOMS: atom_id res chain seq x y z
N MET A 1 -1.10 -14.14 -0.21
CA MET A 1 -1.35 -14.15 1.25
C MET A 1 -2.59 -13.30 1.54
N PRO A 2 -3.36 -13.61 2.60
CA PRO A 2 -4.48 -12.77 3.09
C PRO A 2 -4.10 -11.29 3.19
N ASP A 3 -2.81 -11.07 3.42
CA ASP A 3 -2.14 -9.80 3.47
C ASP A 3 -2.46 -8.81 2.34
N ALA A 4 -2.53 -9.26 1.08
CA ALA A 4 -2.88 -8.37 -0.03
C ALA A 4 -4.32 -7.83 0.11
N ILE A 5 -5.23 -8.64 0.63
CA ILE A 5 -6.62 -8.22 0.92
C ILE A 5 -6.62 -7.23 2.09
N THR A 6 -5.82 -7.47 3.13
CA THR A 6 -5.65 -6.52 4.25
C THR A 6 -5.21 -5.15 3.77
N HIS A 7 -4.18 -5.10 2.92
CA HIS A 7 -3.67 -3.87 2.31
C HIS A 7 -4.77 -3.15 1.49
N LEU A 8 -5.45 -3.89 0.61
CA LEU A 8 -6.53 -3.33 -0.22
C LEU A 8 -7.73 -2.84 0.61
N ALA A 9 -8.09 -3.55 1.67
CA ALA A 9 -9.16 -3.17 2.58
C ALA A 9 -8.83 -1.85 3.30
N LEU A 10 -7.57 -1.68 3.72
CA LEU A 10 -7.12 -0.46 4.39
C LEU A 10 -7.23 0.78 3.49
N VAL A 11 -6.86 0.66 2.21
CA VAL A 11 -6.96 1.79 1.27
C VAL A 11 -8.36 1.98 0.67
N TYR A 12 -9.25 0.99 0.80
CA TYR A 12 -10.57 0.99 0.15
C TYR A 12 -11.43 2.24 0.41
N PRO A 13 -11.54 2.78 1.65
CA PRO A 13 -12.33 3.99 1.90
C PRO A 13 -11.79 5.23 1.17
N PHE A 14 -10.47 5.30 0.95
CA PHE A 14 -9.81 6.44 0.33
C PHE A 14 -10.12 6.57 -1.17
N ARG A 15 -10.71 5.55 -1.81
CA ARG A 15 -11.17 5.63 -3.20
C ARG A 15 -12.16 6.78 -3.44
N ARG A 16 -12.89 7.21 -2.41
CA ARG A 16 -13.81 8.36 -2.47
C ARG A 16 -13.10 9.70 -2.61
N LEU A 17 -11.81 9.77 -2.27
CA LEU A 17 -10.97 10.94 -2.46
C LEU A 17 -10.39 11.03 -3.88
N CYS A 18 -10.62 9.99 -4.71
CA CYS A 18 -10.10 9.88 -6.06
C CYS A 18 -11.23 10.22 -7.08
N PRO A 19 -11.25 11.43 -7.65
CA PRO A 19 -12.26 11.84 -8.62
C PRO A 19 -12.37 10.96 -9.88
N THR A 20 -11.26 10.35 -10.33
CA THR A 20 -11.20 9.64 -11.61
C THR A 20 -10.94 8.14 -11.42
N ARG A 21 -11.36 7.34 -12.41
CA ARG A 21 -11.07 5.89 -12.42
C ARG A 21 -9.57 5.61 -12.45
N GLY A 22 -8.79 6.43 -13.15
CA GLY A 22 -7.33 6.31 -13.18
C GLY A 22 -6.69 6.52 -11.81
N GLN A 23 -7.19 7.49 -11.03
CA GLN A 23 -6.74 7.72 -9.65
C GLN A 23 -7.14 6.58 -8.71
N VAL A 24 -8.34 6.02 -8.85
CA VAL A 24 -8.76 4.82 -8.09
C VAL A 24 -7.89 3.62 -8.44
N ALA A 25 -7.56 3.43 -9.73
CA ALA A 25 -6.65 2.38 -10.16
C ALA A 25 -5.25 2.59 -9.55
N ALA A 26 -4.72 3.82 -9.58
CA ALA A 26 -3.45 4.17 -8.95
C ALA A 26 -3.44 3.90 -7.44
N LEU A 27 -4.54 4.16 -6.74
CA LEU A 27 -4.65 3.88 -5.30
C LEU A 27 -4.47 2.39 -5.00
N TYR A 28 -5.20 1.53 -5.72
CA TYR A 28 -5.09 0.08 -5.52
C TYR A 28 -3.77 -0.48 -6.02
N MET A 29 -3.27 0.00 -7.16
CA MET A 29 -1.98 -0.42 -7.69
C MET A 29 -0.85 -0.06 -6.73
N GLY A 30 -0.78 1.19 -6.26
CA GLY A 30 0.26 1.62 -5.32
C GLY A 30 0.25 0.79 -4.04
N CYS A 31 -0.93 0.40 -3.56
CA CYS A 31 -1.09 -0.43 -2.38
C CYS A 31 -0.49 -1.85 -2.51
N ILE A 32 -0.38 -2.39 -3.73
CA ILE A 32 0.22 -3.71 -3.97
C ILE A 32 1.58 -3.63 -4.70
N LEU A 33 1.98 -2.43 -5.13
CA LEU A 33 3.13 -2.20 -5.99
C LEU A 33 4.46 -2.69 -5.38
N PRO A 34 4.77 -2.44 -4.09
CA PRO A 34 6.02 -2.91 -3.49
C PRO A 34 6.15 -4.43 -3.60
N ASP A 35 5.07 -5.13 -3.27
CA ASP A 35 4.95 -6.59 -3.31
C ASP A 35 5.06 -7.17 -4.73
N VAL A 36 4.43 -6.51 -5.70
CA VAL A 36 4.51 -6.90 -7.11
C VAL A 36 5.93 -6.71 -7.63
N CYS A 37 6.58 -5.58 -7.32
CA CYS A 37 7.95 -5.31 -7.72
C CYS A 37 8.92 -6.32 -7.10
N PHE A 38 8.82 -6.58 -5.79
CA PHE A 38 9.64 -7.59 -5.10
C PHE A 38 9.55 -8.95 -5.79
N LYS A 39 8.31 -9.44 -6.01
CA LYS A 39 8.07 -10.76 -6.63
C LYS A 39 8.47 -10.80 -8.10
N ALA A 40 8.29 -9.70 -8.83
CA ALA A 40 8.74 -9.59 -10.22
C ALA A 40 10.27 -9.71 -10.31
N PHE A 41 11.03 -9.03 -9.44
CA PHE A 41 12.49 -9.19 -9.41
C PHE A 41 12.92 -10.58 -8.94
N LEU A 42 12.35 -11.06 -7.83
CA LEU A 42 12.74 -12.34 -7.25
C LEU A 42 12.43 -13.53 -8.17
N TYR A 43 11.21 -13.60 -8.71
CA TYR A 43 10.77 -14.76 -9.50
C TYR A 43 10.83 -14.53 -11.01
N GLY A 44 10.51 -13.31 -11.46
CA GLY A 44 10.50 -12.98 -12.89
C GLY A 44 11.90 -12.77 -13.46
N PHE A 45 12.74 -12.03 -12.73
CA PHE A 45 14.12 -11.76 -13.14
C PHE A 45 15.16 -12.67 -12.45
N GLN A 46 14.72 -13.57 -11.57
CA GLN A 46 15.59 -14.47 -10.80
C GLN A 46 16.67 -13.74 -9.99
N SER A 47 16.37 -12.51 -9.57
CA SER A 47 17.28 -11.69 -8.76
C SER A 47 17.39 -12.24 -7.33
N SER A 48 18.44 -11.85 -6.62
CA SER A 48 18.56 -12.19 -5.20
C SER A 48 17.51 -11.48 -4.36
N ILE A 49 17.22 -12.05 -3.18
CA ILE A 49 16.35 -11.41 -2.18
C ILE A 49 16.93 -10.04 -1.80
N TYR A 50 18.26 -9.93 -1.60
CA TYR A 50 18.92 -8.67 -1.27
C TYR A 50 18.77 -7.57 -2.32
N PHE A 51 18.63 -7.93 -3.60
CA PHE A 51 18.34 -6.98 -4.68
C PHE A 51 16.86 -6.59 -4.70
N SER A 52 15.98 -7.49 -4.29
CA SER A 52 14.53 -7.30 -4.36
C SER A 52 13.98 -6.56 -3.14
N GLU A 53 14.52 -6.80 -1.93
CA GLU A 53 14.10 -6.15 -0.67
C GLU A 53 14.00 -4.61 -0.74
N PRO A 54 14.93 -3.89 -1.41
CA PRO A 54 14.83 -2.44 -1.54
C PRO A 54 13.57 -1.93 -2.24
N THR A 55 12.78 -2.76 -2.94
CA THR A 55 11.51 -2.32 -3.53
C THR A 55 10.50 -1.81 -2.51
N HIS A 56 10.66 -2.18 -1.24
CA HIS A 56 9.84 -1.69 -0.14
C HIS A 56 10.44 -0.46 0.56
N SER A 57 11.63 0.01 0.16
CA SER A 57 12.22 1.24 0.69
C SER A 57 11.46 2.47 0.17
N PRO A 58 11.06 3.43 1.03
CA PRO A 58 10.42 4.67 0.62
C PRO A 58 11.17 5.44 -0.48
N LEU A 59 12.50 5.50 -0.43
CA LEU A 59 13.28 6.20 -1.45
C LEU A 59 13.26 5.49 -2.81
N VAL A 60 13.32 4.16 -2.82
CA VAL A 60 13.19 3.37 -4.04
C VAL A 60 11.75 3.45 -4.58
N LEU A 61 10.76 3.43 -3.68
CA LEU A 61 9.35 3.60 -4.04
C LEU A 61 9.07 4.95 -4.69
N LEU A 62 9.77 6.04 -4.33
CA LEU A 62 9.67 7.30 -5.08
C LEU A 62 10.00 7.09 -6.56
N ALA A 63 11.11 6.41 -6.86
CA ALA A 63 11.51 6.15 -8.24
C ALA A 63 10.51 5.21 -8.94
N ILE A 64 10.11 4.11 -8.30
CA ILE A 64 9.13 3.16 -8.86
C ILE A 64 7.80 3.86 -9.14
N CYS A 65 7.24 4.58 -8.18
CA CYS A 65 5.97 5.30 -8.34
C CYS A 65 6.07 6.37 -9.42
N TYR A 66 7.22 7.05 -9.54
CA TYR A 66 7.45 8.00 -10.62
C TYR A 66 7.39 7.30 -11.98
N PHE A 67 8.12 6.19 -12.18
CA PHE A 67 8.08 5.43 -13.43
C PHE A 67 6.67 4.94 -13.78
N PHE A 68 5.93 4.38 -12.82
CA PHE A 68 4.56 3.93 -13.05
C PHE A 68 3.59 5.08 -13.35
N SER A 69 3.82 6.28 -12.78
CA SER A 69 3.02 7.46 -13.13
C SER A 69 3.19 7.89 -14.60
N LEU A 70 4.30 7.51 -15.26
CA LEU A 70 4.54 7.85 -16.66
C LEU A 70 3.57 7.14 -17.62
N LEU A 71 2.96 6.03 -17.18
CA LEU A 71 1.95 5.27 -17.93
C LEU A 71 0.59 6.00 -18.03
N PHE A 72 0.44 7.13 -17.34
CA PHE A 72 -0.78 7.93 -17.29
C PHE A 72 -0.63 9.26 -18.01
N ASP A 73 -1.78 9.84 -18.35
CA ASP A 73 -1.88 11.14 -19.01
C ASP A 73 -1.11 12.22 -18.26
N VAL A 74 -0.44 13.09 -19.02
CA VAL A 74 0.43 14.15 -18.49
C VAL A 74 -0.33 15.08 -17.54
N SER A 75 -1.61 15.35 -17.81
CA SER A 75 -2.48 16.20 -16.98
C SER A 75 -2.71 15.64 -15.57
N GLU A 76 -2.68 14.31 -15.40
CA GLU A 76 -2.99 13.63 -14.15
C GLU A 76 -1.76 13.01 -13.48
N ARG A 77 -0.64 12.88 -14.21
CA ARG A 77 0.60 12.21 -13.79
C ARG A 77 1.07 12.60 -12.38
N ARG A 78 1.06 13.89 -12.04
CA ARG A 78 1.47 14.35 -10.71
C ARG A 78 0.55 13.80 -9.61
N ARG A 79 -0.76 13.79 -9.83
CA ARG A 79 -1.73 13.25 -8.87
C ARG A 79 -1.58 11.74 -8.75
N ILE A 80 -1.43 11.05 -9.88
CA ILE A 80 -1.20 9.60 -9.92
C ILE A 80 0.08 9.22 -9.15
N PHE A 81 1.17 9.95 -9.37
CA PHE A 81 2.42 9.77 -8.62
C PHE A 81 2.21 9.86 -7.11
N VAL A 82 1.54 10.92 -6.64
CA VAL A 82 1.26 11.11 -5.21
C VAL A 82 0.39 9.98 -4.66
N ILE A 83 -0.65 9.58 -5.39
CA ILE A 83 -1.54 8.49 -4.97
C ILE A 83 -0.79 7.16 -4.90
N LEU A 84 -0.01 6.82 -5.93
CA LEU A 84 0.83 5.61 -5.95
C LEU A 84 1.78 5.60 -4.77
N TYR A 85 2.47 6.72 -4.52
CA TYR A 85 3.47 6.81 -3.46
C TYR A 85 2.85 6.70 -2.07
N LEU A 86 1.77 7.43 -1.80
CA LEU A 86 1.08 7.36 -0.50
C LEU A 86 0.51 5.96 -0.25
N ALA A 87 -0.10 5.33 -1.27
CA ALA A 87 -0.61 3.96 -1.14
C ALA A 87 0.52 2.95 -0.90
N SER A 88 1.66 3.10 -1.56
CA SER A 88 2.85 2.24 -1.37
C SER A 88 3.48 2.43 0.01
N VAL A 89 3.54 3.67 0.51
CA VAL A 89 4.02 3.95 1.87
C VAL A 89 3.07 3.34 2.90
N THR A 90 1.75 3.45 2.71
CA THR A 90 0.77 2.79 3.60
C THR A 90 0.97 1.28 3.65
N HIS A 91 1.28 0.65 2.50
CA HIS A 91 1.64 -0.77 2.45
C HIS A 91 2.87 -1.08 3.34
N VAL A 92 3.96 -0.32 3.16
CA VAL A 92 5.19 -0.50 3.95
C VAL A 92 4.94 -0.28 5.44
N LEU A 93 4.14 0.72 5.81
CA LEU A 93 3.78 0.99 7.20
C LEU A 93 3.00 -0.18 7.82
N LEU A 94 2.08 -0.79 7.06
CA LEU A 94 1.34 -1.96 7.52
C LEU A 94 2.25 -3.18 7.67
N ASP A 95 3.18 -3.36 6.74
CA ASP A 95 4.19 -4.41 6.83
C ASP A 95 5.11 -4.25 8.05
N MET A 96 5.48 -3.02 8.42
CA MET A 96 6.24 -2.75 9.63
C MET A 96 5.53 -3.18 10.91
N LEU A 97 4.20 -3.31 10.92
CA LEU A 97 3.46 -3.80 12.09
C LEU A 97 3.62 -5.30 12.33
N LYS A 98 4.11 -6.06 11.34
CA LYS A 98 4.32 -7.51 11.48
C LYS A 98 5.61 -7.83 12.21
N ASN A 99 5.59 -8.91 12.98
CA ASN A 99 6.76 -9.50 13.59
C ASN A 99 7.48 -10.43 12.60
N HIS A 100 8.73 -10.12 12.22
CA HIS A 100 9.57 -10.98 11.39
C HIS A 100 10.70 -11.62 12.20
N LEU A 101 10.39 -12.05 13.43
CA LEU A 101 11.33 -12.71 14.33
C LEU A 101 12.58 -11.87 14.61
N GLY A 102 12.44 -10.54 14.67
CA GLY A 102 13.55 -9.63 14.89
C GLY A 102 14.48 -9.45 13.68
N GLN A 103 14.18 -10.05 12.52
CA GLN A 103 14.93 -9.79 11.29
C GLN A 103 14.60 -8.41 10.72
N GLY A 104 13.43 -7.85 11.05
CA GLY A 104 12.92 -6.62 10.49
C GLY A 104 12.47 -6.80 9.04
N VAL A 105 11.53 -5.97 8.59
CA VAL A 105 10.86 -6.19 7.31
C VAL A 105 11.55 -5.46 6.17
N VAL A 106 11.85 -4.17 6.38
CA VAL A 106 12.17 -3.24 5.30
C VAL A 106 13.40 -2.40 5.66
N PRO A 107 14.38 -2.27 4.75
CA PRO A 107 15.45 -1.29 4.89
C PRO A 107 14.93 0.11 4.53
N LEU A 108 14.27 0.78 5.49
CA LEU A 108 13.60 2.08 5.28
C LEU A 108 14.53 3.17 4.73
N LEU A 109 15.79 3.15 5.13
CA LEU A 109 16.77 4.17 4.78
C LEU A 109 17.73 3.74 3.67
N PHE A 110 17.42 2.67 2.93
CA PHE A 110 18.18 2.29 1.74
C PHE A 110 18.22 3.47 0.73
N PRO A 111 19.37 3.79 0.09
CA PRO A 111 20.66 3.07 0.12
C PRO A 111 21.63 3.51 1.23
N PHE A 112 21.24 4.43 2.11
CA PHE A 112 22.12 4.98 3.15
C PHE A 112 22.30 4.05 4.36
N SER A 113 21.33 3.16 4.61
CA SER A 113 21.40 2.18 5.69
C SER A 113 20.63 0.91 5.33
N LEU A 114 21.20 -0.23 5.71
CA LEU A 114 20.60 -1.56 5.59
C LEU A 114 19.89 -2.01 6.88
N ARG A 115 19.79 -1.13 7.87
CA ARG A 115 19.05 -1.44 9.10
C ARG A 115 17.58 -1.65 8.78
N ARG A 116 17.03 -2.76 9.28
CA ARG A 116 15.63 -3.12 9.13
C ARG A 116 14.87 -2.73 10.39
N TYR A 117 13.60 -2.39 10.20
CA TYR A 117 12.72 -1.95 11.27
C TYR A 117 11.42 -2.76 11.24
N GLU A 118 10.90 -3.04 12.43
CA GLU A 118 9.58 -3.64 12.67
C GLU A 118 9.05 -3.14 14.02
N LEU A 119 7.72 -3.16 14.17
CA LEU A 119 7.00 -2.81 15.40
C LEU A 119 6.41 -4.04 16.09
N SER A 120 6.41 -5.20 15.42
CA SER A 120 6.10 -6.52 15.98
C SER A 120 4.75 -6.60 16.71
N LEU A 121 3.71 -5.97 16.15
CA LEU A 121 2.36 -5.90 16.72
C LEU A 121 1.57 -7.19 16.53
N PHE A 122 1.76 -7.90 15.41
CA PHE A 122 1.09 -9.18 15.13
C PHE A 122 2.00 -10.14 14.36
N TRP A 123 1.69 -11.43 14.43
CA TRP A 123 2.47 -12.46 13.74
C TRP A 123 2.07 -12.56 12.26
N PRO A 124 2.98 -12.99 11.37
CA PRO A 124 2.65 -13.22 9.96
C PRO A 124 1.49 -14.21 9.77
N GLU A 125 1.39 -15.21 10.66
CA GLU A 125 0.33 -16.21 10.69
C GLU A 125 -1.04 -15.62 11.07
N ASP A 126 -1.06 -14.51 11.81
CA ASP A 126 -2.28 -13.81 12.21
C ASP A 126 -2.92 -13.01 11.06
N SER A 127 -2.30 -13.01 9.88
CA SER A 127 -2.74 -12.23 8.71
C SER A 127 -4.21 -12.45 8.34
N VAL A 128 -4.77 -13.63 8.61
CA VAL A 128 -6.21 -13.90 8.40
C VAL A 128 -7.08 -13.09 9.36
N TYR A 129 -6.73 -13.04 10.65
CA TYR A 129 -7.49 -12.26 11.65
C TYR A 129 -7.36 -10.77 11.38
N VAL A 130 -6.16 -10.29 11.06
CA VAL A 130 -5.92 -8.89 10.69
C VAL A 130 -6.70 -8.51 9.44
N MET A 131 -6.78 -9.40 8.44
CA MET A 131 -7.62 -9.21 7.26
C MET A 131 -9.09 -9.01 7.63
N LEU A 132 -9.66 -9.86 8.50
CA LEU A 132 -11.06 -9.75 8.92
C LEU A 132 -11.32 -8.41 9.64
N ILE A 133 -10.40 -7.98 10.52
CA ILE A 133 -10.48 -6.69 11.21
C ILE A 133 -10.41 -5.54 10.20
N ALA A 134 -9.48 -5.58 9.24
CA ALA A 134 -9.35 -4.55 8.22
C ALA A 134 -10.60 -4.44 7.33
N LEU A 135 -11.20 -5.57 6.94
CA LEU A 135 -12.46 -5.61 6.19
C LEU A 135 -13.62 -5.04 7.00
N ALA A 136 -13.75 -5.42 8.27
CA ALA A 136 -14.78 -4.89 9.16
C ALA A 136 -14.64 -3.37 9.34
N ALA A 137 -13.41 -2.89 9.58
CA ALA A 137 -13.13 -1.46 9.69
C ALA A 137 -13.48 -0.71 8.40
N ALA A 138 -13.08 -1.24 7.24
CA ALA A 138 -13.41 -0.65 5.94
C ALA A 138 -14.93 -0.59 5.71
N ALA A 139 -15.67 -1.64 6.08
CA ALA A 139 -17.13 -1.69 5.98
C ALA A 139 -17.81 -0.65 6.89
N ILE A 140 -17.35 -0.52 8.15
CA ILE A 140 -17.86 0.46 9.11
C ILE A 140 -17.64 1.89 8.59
N VAL A 141 -16.41 2.20 8.14
CA VAL A 141 -16.08 3.53 7.59
C VAL A 141 -16.95 3.82 6.36
N GLU A 142 -17.08 2.87 5.44
CA GLU A 142 -17.90 3.01 4.24
C GLU A 142 -19.38 3.25 4.60
N LEU A 143 -19.92 2.52 5.57
CA LEU A 143 -21.30 2.70 6.04
C LEU A 143 -21.50 4.07 6.67
N ALA A 144 -20.62 4.48 7.58
CA ALA A 144 -20.67 5.80 8.23
C ALA A 144 -20.65 6.94 7.19
N LEU A 145 -19.78 6.83 6.18
CA LEU A 145 -19.72 7.81 5.09
C LEU A 145 -20.99 7.81 4.21
N ARG A 146 -21.62 6.66 3.97
CA ARG A 146 -22.92 6.59 3.26
C ARG A 146 -24.03 7.26 4.04
N VAL A 147 -24.12 7.02 5.35
CA VAL A 147 -25.12 7.63 6.22
C VAL A 147 -24.99 9.15 6.21
N ARG A 148 -23.76 9.67 6.38
CA ARG A 148 -23.49 11.12 6.34
C ARG A 148 -23.90 11.78 5.02
N ILE A 149 -23.56 11.15 3.89
CA ILE A 149 -23.94 11.68 2.56
C ILE A 149 -25.46 11.68 2.37
N ARG A 150 -26.15 10.63 2.83
CA ARG A 150 -27.61 10.55 2.74
C ARG A 150 -28.27 11.66 3.56
N GLN A 151 -27.80 11.91 4.77
CA GLN A 151 -28.30 12.97 5.65
C GLN A 151 -28.09 14.36 5.04
N ALA A 152 -26.92 14.62 4.44
CA ALA A 152 -26.64 15.89 3.76
C ALA A 152 -27.59 16.16 2.58
N LYS A 153 -27.97 15.11 1.82
CA LYS A 153 -28.92 15.23 0.71
C LYS A 153 -30.37 15.43 1.15
N THR A 154 -30.77 14.95 2.33
CA THR A 154 -32.12 15.16 2.86
C THR A 154 -32.32 16.53 3.51
N ALA A 155 -31.22 17.24 3.82
CA ALA A 155 -31.24 18.56 4.44
C ALA A 155 -31.11 19.73 3.44
N SER A 156 -30.89 19.42 2.15
CA SER A 156 -30.84 20.36 1.02
C SER A 156 -32.12 20.32 0.21
#